data_AF-A0A358QR52-F1
#
_entry.id   AF-A0A358QR52-F1
#
_cell.length_a   1.000
_cell.length_b   1.000
_cell.length_c   1.000
_cell.angle_alpha   90.00
_cell.angle_beta   90.00
_cell.angle_gamma   90.00
#
_symmetry.space_group_name_H-M   'P 1'
#
loop_
_entity.id
_entity.type
_entity.pdbx_description
1 polymer ?
#
loop_
_entity_poly.entity_id
_entity_poly.type
_entity_poly.pdbx_seq_one_letter_code
_entity_poly.pdbx_strand_id
1 'polypeptide(L)'
;MASGIEKSTLYRRSEEMLQNYRAMKARVAILENELASILGTNITETQDEAIEGMMFARVVNGMPMGSDVGDKTASVVSEWREKYRKDFSRVWRMYVLDKQGLEDELFTIRANIEKVDIAIASLLPKEKDVVTLFYIQGMKWEDVGRRLNYDPRQCQRIKERAVWYMSLSLFKRIVY
;
A
#
# COMPACT_ATOMS: atom_id res chain seq x y z
N MET A 1 -24.93 19.39 25.93
CA MET A 1 -23.57 19.84 25.53
C MET A 1 -22.74 18.74 24.85
N ALA A 2 -22.85 17.46 25.22
CA ALA A 2 -22.10 16.35 24.61
C ALA A 2 -22.28 16.21 23.07
N SER A 3 -23.49 16.45 22.55
CA SER A 3 -23.78 16.33 21.10
C SER A 3 -23.02 17.33 20.22
N GLY A 4 -22.63 18.51 20.72
CA GLY A 4 -21.89 19.49 19.92
C GLY A 4 -20.42 19.10 19.71
N ILE A 5 -19.81 18.53 20.75
CA ILE A 5 -18.39 18.12 20.74
C ILE A 5 -18.19 16.94 19.78
N GLU A 6 -19.07 15.94 19.83
CA GLU A 6 -19.02 14.77 18.93
C GLU A 6 -19.17 15.15 17.45
N LYS A 7 -20.04 16.12 17.14
CA LYS A 7 -20.18 16.63 15.76
C LYS A 7 -18.88 17.27 15.26
N SER A 8 -18.23 18.06 16.12
CA SER A 8 -16.98 18.72 15.78
C SER A 8 -15.84 17.72 15.56
N THR A 9 -15.78 16.63 16.34
CA THR A 9 -14.72 15.63 16.20
C THR A 9 -14.88 14.79 14.94
N LEU A 10 -16.11 14.35 14.64
CA LEU A 10 -16.43 13.59 13.42
C LEU A 10 -16.17 14.43 12.16
N TYR A 11 -16.59 15.70 12.18
CA TYR A 11 -16.31 16.63 11.08
C TYR A 11 -14.82 16.73 10.80
N ARG A 12 -14.02 17.01 11.84
CA ARG A 12 -12.57 17.19 11.71
C ARG A 12 -11.91 15.93 11.14
N ARG A 13 -12.29 14.75 11.63
CA ARG A 13 -11.74 13.49 11.16
C ARG A 13 -12.06 13.22 9.68
N SER A 14 -13.28 13.54 9.24
CA SER A 14 -13.64 13.46 7.82
C SER A 14 -12.84 14.42 6.95
N GLU A 15 -12.65 15.65 7.43
CA GLU A 15 -11.87 16.65 6.73
C GLU A 15 -10.39 16.23 6.61
N GLU A 16 -9.82 15.66 7.67
CA GLU A 16 -8.47 15.08 7.67
C GLU A 16 -8.34 13.94 6.64
N MET A 17 -9.34 13.05 6.51
CA MET A 17 -9.33 11.99 5.50
C MET A 17 -9.37 12.55 4.08
N LEU A 18 -10.15 13.61 3.83
CA LEU A 18 -10.23 14.28 2.53
C LEU A 18 -8.92 14.99 2.17
N GLN A 19 -8.31 15.71 3.12
CA GLN A 19 -7.03 16.38 2.91
C GLN A 19 -5.91 15.38 2.58
N ASN A 20 -5.92 14.22 3.23
CA ASN A 20 -4.93 13.17 3.01
C ASN A 20 -5.26 12.25 1.81
N TYR A 21 -6.38 12.43 1.13
CA TYR A 21 -6.83 11.53 0.06
C TYR A 21 -5.80 11.35 -1.06
N ARG A 22 -5.20 12.46 -1.52
CA ARG A 22 -4.14 12.42 -2.54
C ARG A 22 -2.90 11.69 -2.05
N ALA A 23 -2.50 11.93 -0.80
CA ALA A 23 -1.36 11.28 -0.18
C ALA A 23 -1.61 9.77 -0.03
N MET A 24 -2.83 9.35 0.36
CA MET A 24 -3.21 7.94 0.41
C MET A 24 -3.11 7.27 -0.96
N LYS A 25 -3.63 7.90 -2.03
CA LYS A 25 -3.49 7.36 -3.39
C LYS A 25 -2.03 7.26 -3.85
N ALA A 26 -1.23 8.27 -3.55
CA ALA A 26 0.21 8.23 -3.83
C ALA A 26 0.91 7.11 -3.06
N ARG A 27 0.56 6.91 -1.78
CA ARG A 27 1.12 5.83 -0.96
C ARG A 27 0.73 4.45 -1.49
N VAL A 28 -0.50 4.25 -1.96
CA VAL A 28 -0.89 2.99 -2.63
C VAL A 28 0.00 2.73 -3.85
N ALA A 29 0.20 3.73 -4.72
CA ALA A 29 1.05 3.57 -5.90
C ALA A 29 2.52 3.24 -5.54
N ILE A 30 3.03 3.84 -4.45
CA ILE A 30 4.38 3.53 -3.94
C ILE A 30 4.43 2.09 -3.41
N LEU A 31 3.49 1.68 -2.57
CA LEU A 31 3.42 0.32 -2.00
C LEU A 31 3.26 -0.76 -3.07
N GLU A 32 2.48 -0.49 -4.12
CA GLU A 32 2.35 -1.38 -5.27
C GLU A 32 3.69 -1.55 -6.01
N ASN A 33 4.45 -0.47 -6.18
CA ASN A 33 5.79 -0.55 -6.77
C ASN A 33 6.78 -1.27 -5.84
N GLU A 34 6.73 -1.04 -4.53
CA GLU A 34 7.56 -1.75 -3.55
C GLU A 34 7.26 -3.26 -3.60
N LEU A 35 6.00 -3.67 -3.58
CA LEU A 35 5.59 -5.07 -3.73
C LEU A 35 5.98 -5.65 -5.09
N ALA A 36 5.84 -4.88 -6.18
CA ALA A 36 6.27 -5.31 -7.50
C ALA A 36 7.79 -5.50 -7.57
N SER A 37 8.57 -4.66 -6.89
CA SER A 37 10.03 -4.81 -6.82
C SER A 37 10.45 -6.07 -6.05
N ILE A 38 9.74 -6.36 -4.96
CA ILE A 38 9.88 -7.58 -4.16
C ILE A 38 9.56 -8.81 -5.03
N LEU A 39 8.46 -8.80 -5.77
CA LEU A 39 8.07 -9.91 -6.65
C LEU A 39 8.95 -10.03 -7.92
N GLY A 40 9.46 -8.90 -8.42
CA GLY A 40 10.28 -8.80 -9.63
C GLY A 40 11.75 -9.10 -9.40
N THR A 41 12.22 -9.12 -8.15
CA THR A 41 13.47 -9.80 -7.80
C THR A 41 13.24 -11.30 -7.95
N ASN A 42 13.47 -11.81 -9.17
CA ASN A 42 13.67 -13.22 -9.48
C ASN A 42 14.90 -13.76 -8.73
N ILE A 43 14.90 -13.75 -7.40
CA ILE A 43 15.78 -14.61 -6.62
C ILE A 43 15.08 -15.97 -6.57
N THR A 44 14.98 -16.60 -7.74
CA THR A 44 15.08 -18.04 -7.86
C THR A 44 16.56 -18.31 -8.05
N GLU A 45 17.34 -18.18 -6.98
CA GLU A 45 18.40 -19.15 -6.76
C GLU A 45 17.79 -20.15 -5.80
N THR A 46 17.10 -21.12 -6.37
CA THR A 46 16.73 -22.33 -5.64
C THR A 46 18.01 -22.96 -5.09
N GLN A 47 17.92 -23.63 -3.95
CA GLN A 47 19.08 -24.36 -3.40
C GLN A 47 19.70 -25.31 -4.44
N ASP A 48 18.90 -25.79 -5.38
CA ASP A 48 19.31 -26.64 -6.47
C ASP A 48 20.11 -25.90 -7.56
N GLU A 49 19.75 -24.66 -7.93
CA GLU A 49 20.53 -23.82 -8.87
C GLU A 49 21.91 -23.43 -8.30
N ALA A 50 21.99 -23.15 -7.00
CA ALA A 50 23.26 -22.89 -6.33
C ALA A 50 24.14 -24.16 -6.25
N ILE A 51 23.52 -25.33 -6.07
CA ILE A 51 24.20 -26.63 -6.06
C ILE A 51 24.65 -27.02 -7.47
N GLU A 52 23.84 -26.80 -8.51
CA GLU A 52 24.23 -26.98 -9.91
C GLU A 52 25.43 -26.09 -10.26
N GLY A 53 25.40 -24.81 -9.90
CA GLY A 53 26.51 -23.88 -10.11
C GLY A 53 27.83 -24.39 -9.48
N MET A 54 27.76 -25.07 -8.34
CA MET A 54 28.91 -25.68 -7.67
C MET A 54 29.33 -27.03 -8.27
N MET A 55 28.40 -27.82 -8.81
CA MET A 55 28.70 -29.07 -9.53
C MET A 55 29.43 -28.79 -10.86
N PHE A 56 29.11 -27.68 -11.54
CA PHE A 56 29.68 -27.34 -12.84
C PHE A 56 30.92 -26.44 -12.79
N ALA A 57 31.24 -25.81 -11.66
CA ALA A 57 32.42 -24.93 -11.53
C ALA A 57 33.79 -25.64 -11.63
N ARG A 58 33.83 -26.98 -11.77
CA ARG A 58 35.07 -27.76 -11.93
C ARG A 58 35.24 -28.40 -13.31
N VAL A 59 34.71 -27.79 -14.36
CA VAL A 59 35.12 -28.16 -15.72
C VAL A 59 36.40 -27.40 -16.07
N VAL A 60 37.55 -27.96 -15.71
CA VAL A 60 38.82 -27.60 -16.35
C VAL A 60 39.02 -28.59 -17.50
N ASN A 61 39.00 -28.10 -18.74
CA ASN A 61 39.29 -28.87 -19.96
C ASN A 61 38.35 -30.05 -20.29
N GLY A 62 37.03 -29.88 -20.10
CA GLY A 62 36.03 -30.68 -20.83
C GLY A 62 35.96 -32.19 -20.54
N MET A 63 36.60 -32.70 -19.49
CA MET A 63 36.47 -34.10 -19.08
C MET A 63 36.05 -34.23 -17.61
N PRO A 64 35.00 -35.01 -17.28
CA PRO A 64 34.64 -35.30 -15.90
C PRO A 64 35.72 -36.19 -15.27
N MET A 65 36.40 -35.71 -14.23
CA MET A 65 37.28 -36.57 -13.43
C MET A 65 36.43 -37.47 -12.54
N GLY A 66 36.29 -38.74 -12.93
CA GLY A 66 35.84 -39.80 -12.04
C GLY A 66 36.91 -40.08 -10.99
N SER A 67 36.70 -39.58 -9.78
CA SER A 67 37.43 -40.03 -8.59
C SER A 67 36.48 -40.04 -7.40
N ASP A 68 36.88 -40.76 -6.36
CA ASP A 68 36.19 -41.11 -5.12
C ASP A 68 35.84 -39.89 -4.22
N VAL A 69 35.29 -38.82 -4.82
CA VAL A 69 35.06 -37.49 -4.23
C VAL A 69 33.60 -37.29 -3.81
N GLY A 70 32.82 -38.38 -3.78
CA GLY A 70 31.43 -38.37 -3.31
C GLY A 70 31.32 -37.79 -1.90
N ASP A 71 32.21 -38.22 -0.99
CA ASP A 71 32.12 -37.85 0.43
C ASP A 71 32.59 -36.41 0.74
N LYS A 72 33.67 -35.93 0.12
CA LYS A 72 34.16 -34.57 0.40
C LYS A 72 33.26 -33.50 -0.21
N THR A 73 32.73 -33.75 -1.41
CA THR A 73 31.75 -32.85 -2.02
C THR A 73 30.44 -32.88 -1.25
N ALA A 74 29.96 -34.07 -0.86
CA ALA A 74 28.75 -34.20 -0.03
C ALA A 74 28.91 -33.56 1.36
N SER A 75 30.08 -33.64 1.98
CA SER A 75 30.39 -33.01 3.26
C SER A 75 30.41 -31.48 3.16
N VAL A 76 31.07 -30.92 2.14
CA VAL A 76 31.09 -29.46 1.91
C VAL A 76 29.68 -28.95 1.56
N VAL A 77 28.93 -29.68 0.74
CA VAL A 77 27.54 -29.34 0.42
C VAL A 77 26.63 -29.44 1.66
N SER A 78 26.84 -30.42 2.53
CA SER A 78 26.05 -30.59 3.76
C SER A 78 26.37 -29.51 4.80
N GLU A 79 27.64 -29.16 4.98
CA GLU A 79 28.07 -28.08 5.86
C GLU A 79 27.59 -26.71 5.36
N TRP A 80 27.67 -26.48 4.04
CA TRP A 80 27.07 -25.30 3.40
C TRP A 80 25.55 -25.30 3.57
N ARG A 81 24.85 -26.43 3.31
CA ARG A 81 23.40 -26.55 3.55
C ARG A 81 23.05 -26.23 5.00
N GLU A 82 23.77 -26.75 5.99
CA GLU A 82 23.45 -26.51 7.41
C GLU A 82 23.70 -25.06 7.82
N LYS A 83 24.82 -24.47 7.36
CA LYS A 83 25.20 -23.08 7.62
C LYS A 83 24.23 -22.09 6.96
N TYR A 84 23.97 -22.28 5.68
CA TYR A 84 23.11 -21.39 4.90
C TYR A 84 21.62 -21.70 5.08
N ARG A 85 21.20 -22.89 5.56
CA ARG A 85 19.79 -23.17 5.89
C ARG A 85 19.27 -22.23 6.99
N LYS A 86 20.06 -21.95 8.02
CA LYS A 86 19.67 -21.04 9.11
C LYS A 86 19.61 -19.59 8.64
N ASP A 87 20.61 -19.16 7.87
CA ASP A 87 20.64 -17.81 7.32
C ASP A 87 19.55 -17.59 6.26
N PHE A 88 19.34 -18.55 5.37
CA PHE A 88 18.25 -18.57 4.40
C PHE A 88 16.88 -18.55 5.08
N SER A 89 16.68 -19.35 6.14
CA SER A 89 15.42 -19.34 6.91
C SER A 89 15.18 -17.98 7.58
N ARG A 90 16.23 -17.28 8.02
CA ARG A 90 16.14 -15.96 8.64
C ARG A 90 15.82 -14.88 7.61
N VAL A 91 16.54 -14.85 6.50
CA VAL A 91 16.34 -13.88 5.40
C VAL A 91 14.97 -14.09 4.76
N TRP A 92 14.58 -15.34 4.50
CA TRP A 92 13.25 -15.68 3.99
C TRP A 92 12.15 -15.23 4.96
N ARG A 93 12.33 -15.45 6.26
CA ARG A 93 11.38 -14.98 7.27
C ARG A 93 11.27 -13.45 7.28
N MET A 94 12.38 -12.72 7.18
CA MET A 94 12.37 -11.26 7.08
C MET A 94 11.60 -10.81 5.84
N TYR A 95 11.92 -11.39 4.68
CA TYR A 95 11.25 -11.09 3.41
C TYR A 95 9.73 -11.35 3.45
N VAL A 96 9.31 -12.49 4.01
CA VAL A 96 7.88 -12.83 4.17
C VAL A 96 7.18 -11.83 5.10
N LEU A 97 7.81 -11.46 6.22
CA LEU A 97 7.24 -10.50 7.17
C LEU A 97 7.15 -9.09 6.57
N ASP A 98 8.18 -8.66 5.84
CA ASP A 98 8.20 -7.36 5.17
C ASP A 98 7.10 -7.28 4.10
N LYS A 99 6.98 -8.34 3.28
CA LYS A 99 5.90 -8.46 2.30
C LYS A 99 4.52 -8.40 2.95
N GLN A 100 4.29 -9.18 4.02
CA GLN A 100 3.03 -9.16 4.74
C GLN A 100 2.71 -7.78 5.31
N GLY A 101 3.70 -7.09 5.89
CA GLY A 101 3.52 -5.73 6.41
C GLY A 101 3.10 -4.73 5.33
N LEU A 102 3.69 -4.81 4.14
CA LEU A 102 3.31 -3.97 3.00
C LEU A 102 1.90 -4.29 2.48
N GLU A 103 1.53 -5.57 2.42
CA GLU A 103 0.18 -6.01 2.03
C GLU A 103 -0.88 -5.51 3.03
N ASP A 104 -0.61 -5.60 4.33
CA ASP A 104 -1.50 -5.12 5.39
C ASP A 104 -1.67 -3.58 5.36
N GLU A 105 -0.57 -2.85 5.13
CA GLU A 105 -0.61 -1.39 4.97
C GLU A 105 -1.45 -1.02 3.74
N LEU A 106 -1.20 -1.67 2.61
CA LEU A 106 -1.91 -1.44 1.36
C LEU A 106 -3.41 -1.75 1.50
N PHE A 107 -3.77 -2.86 2.15
CA PHE A 107 -5.15 -3.21 2.45
C PHE A 107 -5.84 -2.11 3.26
N THR A 108 -5.17 -1.65 4.32
CA THR A 108 -5.71 -0.61 5.21
C THR A 108 -5.93 0.71 4.48
N ILE A 109 -4.95 1.15 3.68
CA ILE A 109 -5.05 2.42 2.94
C ILE A 109 -6.13 2.33 1.85
N ARG A 110 -6.21 1.22 1.11
CA ARG A 110 -7.26 1.01 0.10
C ARG A 110 -8.65 1.04 0.72
N ALA A 111 -8.84 0.37 1.86
CA ALA A 111 -10.11 0.42 2.58
C ALA A 111 -10.48 1.84 3.03
N ASN A 112 -9.51 2.67 3.40
CA ASN A 112 -9.76 4.08 3.74
C ASN A 112 -10.11 4.93 2.51
N ILE A 113 -9.44 4.71 1.38
CA ILE A 113 -9.77 5.38 0.11
C ILE A 113 -11.19 5.02 -0.31
N GLU A 114 -11.54 3.72 -0.27
CA GLU A 114 -12.87 3.24 -0.65
C GLU A 114 -13.97 3.86 0.22
N LYS A 115 -13.75 3.95 1.54
CA LYS A 115 -14.67 4.66 2.44
C LYS A 115 -14.89 6.12 2.03
N VAL A 116 -13.82 6.83 1.67
CA VAL A 116 -13.92 8.22 1.18
C VAL A 116 -14.67 8.28 -0.14
N ASP A 117 -14.39 7.37 -1.08
CA ASP A 117 -15.05 7.32 -2.39
C ASP A 117 -16.56 7.07 -2.25
N ILE A 118 -16.97 6.13 -1.39
CA ILE A 118 -18.37 5.86 -1.05
C ILE A 118 -19.02 7.10 -0.42
N ALA A 119 -18.34 7.74 0.53
CA ALA A 119 -18.85 8.93 1.19
C ALA A 119 -19.04 10.09 0.21
N ILE A 120 -18.13 10.29 -0.75
CA ILE A 120 -18.26 11.29 -1.82
C ILE A 120 -19.40 10.91 -2.77
N ALA A 121 -19.58 9.63 -3.09
CA ALA A 121 -20.66 9.16 -3.94
C ALA A 121 -22.05 9.35 -3.32
N SER A 122 -22.14 9.39 -1.98
CA SER A 122 -23.39 9.64 -1.25
C SER A 122 -23.85 11.11 -1.26
N LEU A 123 -22.99 12.03 -1.67
CA LEU A 123 -23.27 13.47 -1.68
C LEU A 123 -24.18 13.87 -2.85
N LEU A 124 -24.87 14.99 -2.70
CA LEU A 124 -25.59 15.61 -3.80
C LEU A 124 -24.59 16.06 -4.90
N PRO A 125 -25.00 16.11 -6.20
CA PRO A 125 -24.09 16.47 -7.29
C PRO A 125 -23.30 17.76 -7.05
N LYS A 126 -23.98 18.81 -6.55
CA LYS A 126 -23.34 20.10 -6.23
C LYS A 126 -22.31 20.00 -5.11
N GLU A 127 -22.60 19.20 -4.08
CA GLU A 127 -21.70 18.98 -2.94
C GLU A 127 -20.48 18.17 -3.37
N LYS A 128 -20.72 17.12 -4.17
CA LYS A 128 -19.68 16.29 -4.78
C LYS A 128 -18.74 17.11 -5.64
N ASP A 129 -19.26 18.00 -6.47
CA ASP A 129 -18.44 18.87 -7.33
C ASP A 129 -17.56 19.80 -6.50
N VAL A 130 -18.12 20.48 -5.49
CA VAL A 130 -17.35 21.37 -4.61
C VAL A 130 -16.23 20.61 -3.89
N VAL A 131 -16.54 19.45 -3.30
CA VAL A 131 -15.57 18.62 -2.57
C VAL A 131 -14.48 18.11 -3.53
N THR A 132 -14.85 17.67 -4.72
CA THR A 132 -13.91 17.16 -5.73
C THR A 132 -12.97 18.26 -6.21
N LEU A 133 -13.50 19.43 -6.58
CA LEU A 133 -12.66 20.53 -7.07
C LEU A 133 -11.71 21.04 -5.98
N PHE A 134 -12.19 21.15 -4.74
CA PHE A 134 -11.38 21.68 -3.65
C PHE A 134 -10.36 20.66 -3.12
N TYR A 135 -10.79 19.49 -2.67
CA TYR A 135 -9.89 18.51 -2.03
C TYR A 135 -9.16 17.61 -3.02
N ILE A 136 -9.84 17.14 -4.06
CA ILE A 136 -9.26 16.18 -5.02
C ILE A 136 -8.49 16.90 -6.12
N GLN A 137 -8.93 18.08 -6.55
CA GLN A 137 -8.24 18.88 -7.57
C GLN A 137 -7.36 19.99 -6.98
N GLY A 138 -7.50 20.32 -5.69
CA GLY A 138 -6.62 21.28 -5.01
C GLY A 138 -6.82 22.72 -5.50
N MET A 139 -8.00 23.04 -6.03
CA MET A 139 -8.32 24.37 -6.54
C MET A 139 -8.55 25.36 -5.39
N LYS A 140 -8.25 26.63 -5.63
CA LYS A 140 -8.59 27.71 -4.69
C LYS A 140 -10.09 28.01 -4.74
N TRP A 141 -10.64 28.59 -3.68
CA TRP A 141 -12.08 28.87 -3.59
C TRP A 141 -12.60 29.78 -4.71
N GLU A 142 -11.78 30.72 -5.17
CA GLU A 142 -12.09 31.60 -6.28
C GLU A 142 -12.22 30.82 -7.60
N ASP A 143 -11.38 29.79 -7.80
CA ASP A 143 -11.41 28.94 -8.99
C ASP A 143 -12.62 28.01 -8.97
N VAL A 144 -12.92 27.42 -7.81
CA VAL A 144 -14.10 26.58 -7.59
C VAL A 144 -15.38 27.37 -7.85
N GLY A 145 -15.48 28.57 -7.28
CA GLY A 145 -16.62 29.46 -7.48
C GLY A 145 -16.81 29.85 -8.94
N ARG A 146 -15.73 30.23 -9.63
CA ARG A 146 -15.77 30.51 -11.08
C ARG A 146 -16.23 29.31 -11.90
N ARG A 147 -15.73 28.11 -11.59
CA ARG A 147 -16.06 26.89 -12.34
C ARG A 147 -17.51 26.45 -12.15
N LEU A 148 -18.07 26.65 -10.96
CA LEU A 148 -19.44 26.27 -10.63
C LEU A 148 -20.45 27.42 -10.74
N ASN A 149 -20.00 28.61 -11.12
CA ASN A 149 -20.78 29.85 -11.16
C ASN A 149 -21.46 30.17 -9.81
N TYR A 150 -20.70 30.06 -8.72
CA TYR A 150 -21.12 30.37 -7.35
C TYR A 150 -20.18 31.36 -6.68
N ASP A 151 -20.70 32.09 -5.69
CA ASP A 151 -19.86 32.90 -4.81
C ASP A 151 -18.94 31.99 -3.97
N PRO A 152 -17.66 32.34 -3.75
CA PRO A 152 -16.73 31.54 -2.95
C PRO A 152 -17.25 31.21 -1.54
N ARG A 153 -17.99 32.12 -0.89
CA ARG A 153 -18.58 31.88 0.43
C ARG A 153 -19.71 30.85 0.35
N GLN A 154 -20.46 30.84 -0.74
CA GLN A 154 -21.46 29.81 -0.99
C GLN A 154 -20.81 28.44 -1.15
N CYS A 155 -19.69 28.35 -1.89
CA CYS A 155 -18.92 27.11 -2.01
C CYS A 155 -18.41 26.61 -0.64
N GLN A 156 -17.91 27.49 0.23
CA GLN A 156 -17.47 27.12 1.58
C GLN A 156 -18.62 26.54 2.42
N ARG A 157 -19.80 27.15 2.39
CA ARG A 157 -21.00 26.64 3.08
C ARG A 157 -21.45 25.28 2.53
N ILE A 158 -21.38 25.09 1.22
CA ILE A 158 -21.67 23.79 0.58
C ILE A 158 -20.65 22.75 1.06
N LYS A 159 -19.35 23.10 1.11
CA LYS A 159 -18.31 22.22 1.64
C LYS A 159 -18.58 21.82 3.08
N GLU A 160 -18.91 22.77 3.95
CA GLU A 160 -19.20 22.49 5.36
C GLU A 160 -20.33 21.48 5.52
N ARG A 161 -21.41 21.66 4.75
CA ARG A 161 -22.53 20.72 4.75
C ARG A 161 -22.12 19.35 4.20
N ALA A 162 -21.38 19.31 3.09
CA ALA A 162 -20.91 18.08 2.47
C ALA A 162 -20.02 17.26 3.42
N VAL A 163 -19.00 17.89 4.03
CA VAL A 163 -18.09 17.21 4.97
C VAL A 163 -18.86 16.69 6.19
N TRP A 164 -19.84 17.45 6.68
CA TRP A 164 -20.72 16.99 7.74
C TRP A 164 -21.49 15.72 7.33
N TYR A 165 -22.13 15.70 6.16
CA TYR A 165 -22.85 14.51 5.69
C TYR A 165 -21.92 13.31 5.44
N MET A 166 -20.73 13.54 4.89
CA MET A 166 -19.73 12.50 4.76
C MET A 166 -19.34 11.90 6.12
N SER A 167 -19.22 12.72 7.17
CA SER A 167 -18.91 12.21 8.52
C SER A 167 -19.95 11.23 9.06
N LEU A 168 -21.22 11.42 8.68
CA LEU A 168 -22.29 10.50 9.02
C LEU A 168 -22.15 9.19 8.26
N SER A 169 -21.83 9.24 6.96
CA SER A 169 -21.60 8.04 6.14
C SER A 169 -20.34 7.26 6.56
N LEU A 170 -19.25 7.96 6.91
CA LEU A 170 -17.96 7.37 7.24
C LEU A 170 -17.93 6.68 8.60
N PHE A 171 -18.59 7.27 9.60
CA PHE A 171 -18.39 6.88 11.01
C PHE A 171 -19.67 6.44 11.71
N LYS A 172 -20.84 6.86 11.23
CA LYS A 172 -22.10 6.44 11.82
C LYS A 172 -22.51 5.14 11.13
N ARG A 173 -22.44 4.01 11.84
CA ARG A 173 -23.05 2.76 11.40
C ARG A 173 -24.52 3.04 11.10
N ILE A 174 -24.90 3.01 9.82
CA ILE A 174 -26.30 2.90 9.45
C ILE A 174 -26.68 1.47 9.85
N VAL A 175 -27.19 1.33 11.07
CA VAL A 175 -27.93 0.15 11.49
C VAL A 175 -29.24 0.23 10.72
N TYR A 176 -29.36 -0.58 9.67
CA TYR A 176 -30.65 -0.86 9.03
C TYR A 176 -31.46 -1.79 9.93
#